data_AF-A0A7I4YQ50-F1
#
_entry.id   AF-A0A7I4YQ50-F1
#
_cell.length_a   1.000
_cell.length_b   1.000
_cell.length_c   1.000
_cell.angle_alpha   90.00
_cell.angle_beta   90.00
_cell.angle_gamma   90.00
#
_symmetry.space_group_name_H-M   'P 1'
#
loop_
_entity.id
_entity.type
_entity.pdbx_description
1 polymer ?
#
loop_
_entity_poly.entity_id
_entity_poly.type
_entity_poly.pdbx_seq_one_letter_code
_entity_poly.pdbx_strand_id
1 'polypeptide(L)'
;MINFIIRYHRGSLPFHTNLRILYFFLCLCCFTYDVFNIVAKIHHLTVSLLSETPCQIFMSKYLFMAISLPLFCSINAAQFAQMAIIAERLIAIIFVRNYESGFKKLGPALLVIAIVANICTINFMYYGETFNAPQWNARTLPSTTLPRSSLALLVMLILNFICLLVTISLYFFSRSGKGRTTLSSRFQSNENAAVSNLLFLSSSLQFSTLFLSQMFNL
;
A
#
# COMPACT_ATOMS: atom_id res chain seq x y z
N MET A 1 -1.20 13.28 5.95
CA MET A 1 -1.57 12.03 6.64
C MET A 1 -1.99 12.27 8.09
N ILE A 2 -1.19 12.95 8.90
CA ILE A 2 -1.45 13.23 10.33
C ILE A 2 -2.79 13.94 10.60
N ASN A 3 -3.11 15.01 9.87
CA ASN A 3 -4.40 15.72 10.01
C ASN A 3 -5.64 14.85 9.70
N PHE A 4 -5.47 13.82 8.87
CA PHE A 4 -6.54 12.88 8.53
C PHE A 4 -6.67 11.78 9.59
N ILE A 5 -5.55 11.28 10.12
CA ILE A 5 -5.52 10.35 11.27
C ILE A 5 -6.18 11.00 12.49
N ILE A 6 -5.90 12.28 12.75
CA ILE A 6 -6.54 13.05 13.83
C ILE A 6 -8.05 13.14 13.62
N ARG A 7 -8.54 13.38 12.39
CA ARG A 7 -9.98 13.42 12.09
C ARG A 7 -10.65 12.04 12.15
N TYR A 8 -9.93 10.98 11.80
CA TYR A 8 -10.39 9.59 11.92
C TYR A 8 -10.57 9.21 13.40
N HIS A 9 -9.59 9.54 14.24
CA HIS A 9 -9.64 9.22 15.67
C HIS A 9 -10.68 10.05 16.45
N ARG A 10 -11.03 11.25 15.95
CA ARG A 10 -12.01 12.16 16.55
C ARG A 10 -13.47 11.83 16.18
N GLY A 11 -13.71 10.70 15.50
CA GLY A 11 -15.07 10.26 15.11
C GLY A 11 -15.77 11.14 14.07
N SER A 12 -15.04 12.08 13.45
CA SER A 12 -15.63 13.10 12.56
C SER A 12 -15.74 12.66 11.09
N LEU A 13 -15.19 11.50 10.73
CA LEU A 13 -15.28 10.94 9.38
C LEU A 13 -16.29 9.80 9.40
N PRO A 14 -17.48 9.99 8.83
CA PRO A 14 -18.51 8.97 8.91
C PRO A 14 -18.25 7.99 7.75
N PHE A 15 -17.25 7.11 7.95
CA PHE A 15 -16.94 6.06 6.99
C PHE A 15 -17.82 4.84 7.21
N HIS A 16 -18.24 4.18 6.14
CA HIS A 16 -18.92 2.88 6.20
C HIS A 16 -17.98 1.83 6.85
N THR A 17 -18.53 0.87 7.58
CA THR A 17 -17.75 -0.12 8.35
C THR A 17 -16.73 -0.89 7.50
N ASN A 18 -17.11 -1.24 6.25
CA ASN A 18 -16.21 -1.88 5.29
C ASN A 18 -14.96 -1.05 5.03
N LEU A 19 -15.15 0.24 4.80
CA LEU A 19 -14.07 1.18 4.50
C LEU A 19 -13.18 1.40 5.72
N ARG A 20 -13.76 1.49 6.92
CA ARG A 20 -12.99 1.61 8.18
C ARG A 20 -12.00 0.47 8.36
N ILE A 21 -12.43 -0.77 8.11
CA ILE A 21 -11.57 -1.96 8.24
C ILE A 21 -10.40 -1.90 7.24
N LEU A 22 -10.69 -1.60 5.97
CA LEU A 22 -9.66 -1.52 4.92
C LEU A 22 -8.68 -0.36 5.17
N TYR A 23 -9.16 0.79 5.62
CA TYR A 23 -8.32 1.92 6.00
C TYR A 23 -7.47 1.66 7.23
N PHE A 24 -8.03 1.00 8.24
CA PHE A 24 -7.27 0.61 9.41
C PHE A 24 -6.12 -0.32 9.03
N PHE A 25 -6.38 -1.30 8.16
CA PHE A 25 -5.34 -2.18 7.63
C PHE A 25 -4.28 -1.41 6.84
N LEU A 26 -4.67 -0.48 5.96
CA LEU A 26 -3.72 0.37 5.23
C LEU A 26 -2.83 1.18 6.19
N CYS A 27 -3.42 1.81 7.21
CA CYS A 27 -2.67 2.55 8.23
C CYS A 27 -1.70 1.66 8.99
N LEU A 28 -2.11 0.44 9.33
CA LEU A 28 -1.25 -0.55 9.98
C LEU A 28 -0.05 -0.89 9.09
N CYS A 29 -0.26 -1.16 7.80
CA CYS A 29 0.82 -1.44 6.85
C CYS A 29 1.79 -0.25 6.68
N CYS A 30 1.28 0.98 6.61
CA CYS A 30 2.14 2.16 6.55
C CYS A 30 2.96 2.33 7.84
N PHE A 31 2.33 2.13 8.99
CA PHE A 31 3.02 2.21 10.28
C PHE A 31 4.10 1.15 10.43
N THR A 32 3.83 -0.11 10.07
CA THR A 32 4.83 -1.18 10.10
C THR A 32 5.98 -0.86 9.16
N TYR A 33 5.69 -0.41 7.94
CA TYR A 33 6.72 0.04 7.00
C TYR A 33 7.60 1.12 7.63
N ASP A 34 7.03 2.19 8.17
CA ASP A 34 7.79 3.30 8.75
C ASP A 34 8.69 2.86 9.91
N VAL A 35 8.20 1.98 10.80
CA VAL A 35 8.98 1.44 11.92
C VAL A 35 10.20 0.68 11.40
N PHE A 36 10.03 -0.31 10.52
CA PHE A 36 11.16 -1.07 9.99
C PHE A 36 12.09 -0.20 9.14
N ASN A 37 11.56 0.82 8.48
CA ASN A 37 12.31 1.74 7.64
C ASN A 37 13.22 2.65 8.46
N ILE A 38 12.74 3.10 9.62
CA ILE A 38 13.53 3.84 10.61
C ILE A 38 14.63 2.94 11.17
N VAL A 39 14.30 1.71 11.58
CA VAL A 39 15.29 0.74 12.09
C VAL A 39 16.38 0.48 11.05
N ALA A 40 16.03 0.25 9.79
CA ALA A 40 16.98 0.05 8.69
C ALA A 40 17.90 1.27 8.51
N LYS A 41 17.36 2.50 8.59
CA LYS A 41 18.14 3.73 8.47
C LYS A 41 19.10 3.94 9.63
N ILE A 42 18.63 3.72 10.86
CA ILE A 42 19.46 3.82 12.06
C ILE A 42 20.60 2.82 11.95
N HIS A 43 20.30 1.56 11.64
CA HIS A 43 21.33 0.53 11.44
C HIS A 43 22.37 0.94 10.39
N HIS A 44 21.93 1.40 9.21
CA HIS A 44 22.83 1.83 8.14
C HIS A 44 23.70 3.03 8.57
N LEU A 45 23.13 4.00 9.29
CA LEU A 45 23.88 5.15 9.81
C LEU A 45 24.90 4.74 10.87
N THR A 46 24.50 3.88 11.81
CA THR A 46 25.36 3.35 12.88
C THR A 46 26.54 2.58 12.29
N VAL A 47 26.28 1.66 11.35
CA VAL A 47 27.34 0.90 10.69
C VAL A 47 28.27 1.82 9.90
N SER A 48 27.75 2.80 9.18
CA SER A 48 28.58 3.76 8.42
C SER A 48 29.46 4.65 9.30
N LEU A 49 29.10 4.89 10.56
CA LEU A 49 29.85 5.73 11.50
C LEU A 49 30.88 4.94 12.33
N LEU A 50 30.63 3.64 12.56
CA LEU A 50 31.42 2.80 13.46
C LEU A 50 32.27 1.74 12.73
N SER A 51 32.11 1.58 11.41
CA SER A 51 32.87 0.58 10.65
C SER A 51 34.34 1.01 10.47
N GLU A 52 35.26 0.27 11.09
CA GLU A 52 36.70 0.47 10.90
C GLU A 52 37.25 -0.32 9.69
N THR A 53 36.52 -1.35 9.25
CA THR A 53 36.90 -2.19 8.11
C THR A 53 35.78 -2.31 7.08
N PRO A 54 36.09 -2.41 5.77
CA PRO A 54 35.08 -2.42 4.71
C PRO A 54 34.16 -3.65 4.74
N CYS A 55 34.60 -4.77 5.34
CA CYS A 55 33.83 -6.00 5.39
C CYS A 55 32.75 -6.02 6.48
N GLN A 56 32.83 -5.13 7.48
CA GLN A 56 31.83 -5.00 8.55
C GLN A 56 30.57 -4.24 8.11
N ILE A 57 30.60 -3.63 6.92
CA ILE A 57 29.48 -2.88 6.36
C ILE A 57 28.36 -3.82 5.88
N PHE A 58 28.68 -5.08 5.57
CA PHE A 58 27.71 -6.05 5.10
C PHE A 58 26.79 -6.53 6.24
N MET A 59 25.50 -6.51 5.95
CA MET A 59 24.47 -6.91 6.89
C MET A 59 24.46 -8.43 7.04
N SER A 60 24.31 -8.93 8.26
CA SER A 60 24.17 -10.37 8.47
C SER A 60 22.87 -10.89 7.86
N LYS A 61 22.89 -12.13 7.36
CA LYS A 61 21.75 -12.79 6.70
C LYS A 61 20.45 -12.70 7.51
N TYR A 62 20.53 -12.99 8.81
CA TYR A 62 19.36 -13.00 9.69
C TYR A 62 18.81 -11.59 9.92
N LEU A 63 19.68 -10.59 10.07
CA LEU A 63 19.29 -9.21 10.27
C LEU A 63 18.67 -8.65 8.98
N PHE A 64 19.23 -8.98 7.81
CA PHE A 64 18.64 -8.64 6.51
C PHE A 64 17.25 -9.22 6.39
N MET A 65 17.08 -10.52 6.62
CA MET A 65 15.79 -11.21 6.53
C MET A 65 14.75 -10.61 7.49
N ALA A 66 15.15 -10.29 8.72
CA ALA A 66 14.27 -9.73 9.74
C ALA A 66 13.79 -8.29 9.43
N ILE A 67 14.50 -7.54 8.59
CA ILE A 67 14.15 -6.15 8.27
C ILE A 67 13.57 -6.04 6.84
N SER A 68 14.18 -6.70 5.86
CA SER A 68 13.78 -6.60 4.45
C SER A 68 12.42 -7.23 4.18
N LEU A 69 12.16 -8.44 4.69
CA LEU A 69 10.87 -9.12 4.45
C LEU A 69 9.70 -8.32 5.02
N PRO A 70 9.72 -7.85 6.29
CA PRO A 70 8.64 -6.99 6.79
C PRO A 70 8.49 -5.68 6.03
N LEU A 71 9.59 -5.06 5.57
CA LEU A 71 9.54 -3.86 4.74
C LEU A 71 8.79 -4.10 3.43
N PHE A 72 9.23 -5.10 2.66
CA PHE A 72 8.63 -5.44 1.36
C PHE A 72 7.19 -5.95 1.51
N CYS A 73 6.92 -6.74 2.54
CA CYS A 73 5.57 -7.20 2.86
C CYS A 73 4.65 -6.02 3.21
N SER A 74 5.12 -5.04 3.99
CA SER A 74 4.31 -3.90 4.41
C SER A 74 3.97 -2.96 3.24
N ILE A 75 4.95 -2.64 2.37
CA ILE A 75 4.70 -1.77 1.21
C ILE A 75 3.78 -2.44 0.19
N ASN A 76 3.95 -3.74 -0.04
CA ASN A 76 3.13 -4.50 -0.98
C ASN A 76 1.71 -4.71 -0.44
N ALA A 77 1.56 -5.02 0.86
CA ALA A 77 0.27 -5.08 1.53
C ALA A 77 -0.48 -3.74 1.46
N ALA A 78 0.22 -2.61 1.63
CA ALA A 78 -0.36 -1.29 1.50
C ALA A 78 -0.91 -1.03 0.08
N GLN A 79 -0.24 -1.53 -0.96
CA GLN A 79 -0.72 -1.44 -2.34
C GLN A 79 -2.01 -2.25 -2.54
N PHE A 80 -2.05 -3.52 -2.12
CA PHE A 80 -3.26 -4.34 -2.22
C PHE A 80 -4.42 -3.78 -1.38
N ALA A 81 -4.14 -3.20 -0.21
CA ALA A 81 -5.13 -2.50 0.60
C ALA A 81 -5.74 -1.32 -0.15
N GLN A 82 -4.95 -0.56 -0.91
CA GLN A 82 -5.45 0.55 -1.73
C GLN A 82 -6.31 0.07 -2.89
N MET A 83 -5.91 -1.01 -3.57
CA MET A 83 -6.74 -1.63 -4.61
C MET A 83 -8.09 -2.10 -4.03
N ALA A 84 -8.08 -2.71 -2.85
CA ALA A 84 -9.28 -3.13 -2.14
C ALA A 84 -10.21 -1.94 -1.81
N ILE A 85 -9.65 -0.80 -1.36
CA ILE A 85 -10.42 0.42 -1.12
C ILE A 85 -11.04 0.93 -2.42
N ILE A 86 -10.29 0.97 -3.53
CA ILE A 86 -10.81 1.40 -4.83
C ILE A 86 -11.92 0.48 -5.33
N ALA A 87 -11.74 -0.84 -5.20
CA ALA A 87 -12.75 -1.83 -5.58
C ALA A 87 -14.03 -1.68 -4.74
N GLU A 88 -13.91 -1.46 -3.43
CA GLU A 88 -15.05 -1.20 -2.56
C GLU A 88 -15.80 0.07 -2.97
N ARG A 89 -15.07 1.15 -3.31
CA ARG A 89 -15.66 2.40 -3.81
C ARG A 89 -16.37 2.22 -5.15
N LEU A 90 -15.79 1.45 -6.07
CA LEU A 90 -16.42 1.11 -7.35
C LEU A 90 -17.75 0.37 -7.15
N ILE A 91 -17.75 -0.66 -6.29
CA ILE A 91 -18.95 -1.45 -5.98
C ILE A 91 -20.02 -0.55 -5.33
N ALA A 92 -19.64 0.32 -4.40
CA ALA A 92 -20.58 1.24 -3.75
C ALA A 92 -21.25 2.20 -4.75
N ILE A 93 -20.51 2.67 -5.77
CA ILE A 93 -21.04 3.59 -6.79
C ILE A 93 -21.92 2.86 -7.82
N ILE A 94 -21.57 1.62 -8.19
CA ILE A 94 -22.38 0.83 -9.14
C ILE A 94 -23.66 0.34 -8.46
N PHE A 95 -23.59 -0.06 -7.20
CA PHE A 95 -24.69 -0.71 -6.47
C PHE A 95 -25.30 0.17 -5.37
N VAL A 96 -25.44 1.48 -5.58
CA VAL A 96 -25.92 2.47 -4.59
C VAL A 96 -27.15 2.01 -3.79
N ARG A 97 -28.15 1.41 -4.46
CA ARG A 97 -29.43 1.02 -3.84
C ARG A 97 -29.34 -0.25 -2.97
N ASN A 98 -28.47 -1.18 -3.33
CA ASN A 98 -28.37 -2.50 -2.69
C ASN A 98 -27.12 -2.63 -1.80
N TYR A 99 -26.24 -1.62 -1.84
CA TYR A 99 -24.99 -1.61 -1.09
C TYR A 99 -25.23 -1.75 0.42
N GLU A 100 -26.15 -0.96 0.98
CA GLU A 100 -26.43 -0.92 2.43
C GLU A 100 -27.08 -2.21 2.97
N SER A 101 -27.89 -2.89 2.15
CA SER A 101 -28.60 -4.11 2.57
C SER A 101 -27.80 -5.40 2.30
N GLY A 102 -27.05 -5.47 1.20
CA GLY A 102 -26.40 -6.71 0.75
C GLY A 102 -24.91 -6.83 1.04
N PHE A 103 -24.16 -5.72 1.17
CA PHE A 103 -22.69 -5.76 1.12
C PHE A 103 -21.98 -5.55 2.47
N LYS A 104 -22.64 -5.90 3.59
CA LYS A 104 -22.07 -5.74 4.94
C LYS A 104 -20.75 -6.50 5.19
N LYS A 105 -20.47 -7.56 4.43
CA LYS A 105 -19.24 -8.38 4.55
C LYS A 105 -18.19 -8.11 3.46
N LEU A 106 -18.42 -7.13 2.59
CA LEU A 106 -17.53 -6.85 1.46
C LEU A 106 -16.13 -6.41 1.92
N GLY A 107 -16.04 -5.56 2.95
CA GLY A 107 -14.76 -5.07 3.47
C GLY A 107 -13.85 -6.20 3.98
N PRO A 108 -14.31 -7.05 4.91
CA PRO A 108 -13.56 -8.22 5.35
C PRO A 108 -13.17 -9.17 4.22
N ALA A 109 -14.05 -9.41 3.24
CA ALA A 109 -13.73 -10.28 2.10
C ALA A 109 -12.59 -9.70 1.24
N LEU A 110 -12.65 -8.40 0.92
CA LEU A 110 -11.59 -7.71 0.18
C LEU A 110 -10.27 -7.66 0.95
N LEU A 111 -10.33 -7.54 2.28
CA LEU A 111 -9.15 -7.60 3.14
C LEU A 111 -8.46 -8.97 3.05
N VAL A 112 -9.22 -10.07 3.14
CA VAL A 112 -8.67 -11.43 3.01
C VAL A 112 -8.01 -11.62 1.64
N ILE A 113 -8.67 -11.17 0.57
CA ILE A 113 -8.11 -11.21 -0.79
C ILE A 113 -6.79 -10.44 -0.87
N ALA A 114 -6.74 -9.23 -0.29
CA ALA A 114 -5.53 -8.41 -0.28
C ALA A 114 -4.37 -9.08 0.47
N ILE A 115 -4.64 -9.71 1.62
CA ILE A 115 -3.63 -10.45 2.40
C ILE A 115 -3.11 -11.66 1.61
N VAL A 116 -4.00 -12.45 1.02
CA VAL A 116 -3.62 -13.62 0.22
C VAL A 116 -2.79 -13.22 -0.99
N ALA A 117 -3.22 -12.18 -1.74
CA ALA A 117 -2.48 -11.66 -2.88
C ALA A 117 -1.08 -11.17 -2.48
N ASN A 118 -0.97 -10.47 -1.34
CA ASN A 118 0.32 -10.05 -0.81
C ASN A 118 1.25 -11.23 -0.49
N ILE A 119 0.74 -12.26 0.21
CA ILE A 119 1.51 -13.46 0.55
C ILE A 119 1.97 -14.17 -0.72
N CYS A 120 1.10 -14.33 -1.73
CA CYS A 120 1.45 -14.93 -3.01
C CYS A 120 2.56 -14.15 -3.72
N THR A 121 2.45 -12.82 -3.78
CA THR A 121 3.46 -11.97 -4.42
C THR A 121 4.82 -12.04 -3.71
N ILE A 122 4.84 -11.99 -2.37
CA ILE A 122 6.09 -12.11 -1.62
C ILE A 122 6.74 -13.48 -1.81
N ASN A 123 5.95 -14.57 -1.78
CA ASN A 123 6.45 -15.91 -2.06
C ASN A 123 7.01 -16.02 -3.49
N PHE A 124 6.35 -15.42 -4.48
CA PHE A 124 6.83 -15.39 -5.85
C PHE A 124 8.15 -14.61 -5.98
N MET A 125 8.26 -13.44 -5.33
CA MET A 125 9.46 -12.61 -5.37
C MET A 125 10.67 -13.30 -4.74
N TYR A 126 10.49 -14.04 -3.64
CA TYR A 126 11.57 -14.68 -2.90
C TYR A 126 11.69 -16.20 -3.16
N TYR A 127 11.02 -16.72 -4.19
CA TYR A 127 11.02 -18.14 -4.46
C TYR A 127 12.44 -18.66 -4.75
N GLY A 128 12.89 -19.66 -3.98
CA GLY A 128 14.22 -20.26 -4.14
C GLY A 128 15.38 -19.38 -3.65
N GLU A 129 15.10 -18.30 -2.92
CA GLU A 129 16.13 -17.42 -2.39
C GLU A 129 16.80 -18.00 -1.15
N THR A 130 18.13 -18.04 -1.15
CA THR A 130 18.92 -18.57 -0.01
C THR A 130 19.51 -17.48 0.87
N PHE A 131 19.41 -16.19 0.47
CA PHE A 131 19.89 -15.02 1.21
C PHE A 131 21.38 -15.12 1.59
N ASN A 132 22.18 -15.80 0.78
CA ASN A 132 23.61 -15.99 1.03
C ASN A 132 24.48 -14.90 0.38
N ALA A 133 23.91 -14.10 -0.53
CA ALA A 133 24.60 -12.97 -1.14
C ALA A 133 24.78 -11.83 -0.13
N PRO A 134 25.96 -11.18 -0.07
CA PRO A 134 26.20 -10.06 0.82
C PRO A 134 25.30 -8.88 0.42
N GLN A 135 24.51 -8.39 1.37
CA GLN A 135 23.61 -7.26 1.17
C GLN A 135 24.13 -6.05 1.95
N TRP A 136 24.26 -4.92 1.26
CA TRP A 136 24.70 -3.65 1.84
C TRP A 136 23.54 -2.88 2.50
N ASN A 137 22.30 -3.13 2.08
CA ASN A 137 21.13 -2.42 2.56
C ASN A 137 19.90 -3.34 2.59
N ALA A 138 19.11 -3.26 3.66
CA ALA A 138 17.85 -3.99 3.84
C ALA A 138 16.78 -3.66 2.78
N ARG A 139 16.95 -2.57 2.03
CA ARG A 139 16.03 -2.15 0.97
C ARG A 139 16.38 -2.69 -0.41
N THR A 140 17.58 -3.23 -0.56
CA THR A 140 18.01 -3.75 -1.86
C THR A 140 17.48 -5.16 -2.02
N LEU A 141 16.91 -5.44 -3.19
CA LEU A 141 16.46 -6.79 -3.49
C LEU A 141 17.66 -7.70 -3.75
N PRO A 142 17.57 -9.00 -3.41
CA PRO A 142 18.60 -9.96 -3.75
C PRO A 142 18.82 -10.00 -5.28
N SER A 143 20.09 -9.97 -5.69
CA SER A 143 20.47 -9.99 -7.12
C SER A 143 20.04 -11.27 -7.84
N THR A 144 19.93 -12.37 -7.09
CA THR A 144 19.44 -13.68 -7.52
C THR A 144 17.95 -13.70 -7.90
N THR A 145 17.13 -12.87 -7.25
CA THR A 145 15.68 -12.77 -7.52
C THR A 145 15.32 -11.61 -8.43
N LEU A 146 16.29 -10.76 -8.79
CA LEU A 146 16.11 -9.52 -9.54
C LEU A 146 15.17 -9.62 -10.76
N PRO A 147 15.28 -10.60 -11.68
CA PRO A 147 14.37 -10.66 -12.84
C PRO A 147 12.91 -10.92 -12.44
N ARG A 148 12.66 -11.75 -11.43
CA ARG A 148 11.30 -12.06 -10.95
C ARG A 148 10.72 -10.90 -10.16
N SER A 149 11.55 -10.28 -9.31
CA SER A 149 11.14 -9.13 -8.54
C SER A 149 10.86 -7.92 -9.44
N SER A 150 11.66 -7.68 -10.47
CA SER A 150 11.40 -6.64 -11.47
C SER A 150 10.09 -6.89 -12.23
N LEU A 151 9.80 -8.14 -12.60
CA LEU A 151 8.51 -8.49 -13.20
C LEU A 151 7.34 -8.20 -12.24
N ALA A 152 7.45 -8.58 -10.97
CA ALA A 152 6.43 -8.29 -9.96
C ALA A 152 6.24 -6.78 -9.76
N LEU A 153 7.32 -6.01 -9.70
CA LEU A 153 7.28 -4.54 -9.60
C LEU A 153 6.63 -3.89 -10.82
N LEU A 154 6.91 -4.40 -12.03
CA LEU A 154 6.27 -3.92 -13.27
C LEU A 154 4.76 -4.17 -13.25
N VAL A 155 4.32 -5.37 -12.84
CA VAL A 155 2.89 -5.70 -12.70
C VAL A 155 2.23 -4.76 -11.69
N MET A 156 2.85 -4.53 -10.54
CA MET A 156 2.32 -3.60 -9.52
C MET A 156 2.28 -2.15 -10.02
N LEU A 157 3.26 -1.72 -10.82
CA LEU A 157 3.26 -0.41 -11.45
C LEU A 157 2.08 -0.23 -12.41
N ILE A 158 1.80 -1.22 -13.25
CA ILE A 158 0.65 -1.22 -14.17
C ILE A 158 -0.66 -1.17 -13.38
N LEU A 159 -0.80 -1.99 -12.34
CA LEU A 159 -1.99 -2.00 -11.48
C LEU A 159 -2.19 -0.65 -10.77
N ASN A 160 -1.13 -0.04 -10.27
CA ASN A 160 -1.19 1.29 -9.65
C ASN A 160 -1.59 2.37 -10.65
N PHE A 161 -1.12 2.30 -11.90
CA PHE A 161 -1.55 3.21 -12.95
C PHE A 161 -3.05 3.06 -13.27
N ILE A 162 -3.55 1.83 -13.40
CA ILE A 162 -4.98 1.56 -13.58
C ILE A 162 -5.79 2.10 -12.39
N CYS A 163 -5.32 1.87 -11.16
CA CYS A 163 -5.96 2.38 -9.94
C CYS A 163 -6.01 3.91 -9.90
N LEU A 164 -4.95 4.58 -10.35
CA LEU A 164 -4.90 6.04 -10.47
C LEU A 164 -5.95 6.53 -11.47
N LEU A 165 -6.03 5.93 -12.66
CA LEU A 165 -7.04 6.27 -13.68
C LEU A 165 -8.46 6.09 -13.13
N VAL A 166 -8.74 4.96 -12.48
CA VAL A 166 -10.03 4.69 -11.84
C VAL A 166 -10.33 5.75 -10.79
N THR A 167 -9.38 6.08 -9.92
CA THR A 167 -9.56 7.11 -8.87
C THR A 167 -9.90 8.47 -9.47
N ILE A 168 -9.24 8.85 -10.57
CA ILE A 168 -9.53 10.09 -11.31
C ILE A 168 -10.95 10.03 -11.89
N SER A 169 -11.34 8.94 -12.53
CA SER A 169 -12.69 8.75 -13.05
C SER A 169 -13.75 8.85 -11.95
N LEU A 170 -13.50 8.24 -10.78
CA LEU A 170 -14.38 8.31 -9.61
C LEU A 170 -14.50 9.74 -9.08
N TYR A 171 -13.41 10.49 -9.05
CA TYR A 171 -13.41 11.89 -8.63
C TYR A 171 -14.30 12.75 -9.54
N PHE A 172 -14.15 12.63 -10.86
CA PHE A 172 -14.97 13.36 -11.83
C PHE A 172 -16.44 12.94 -11.77
N PHE A 173 -16.71 11.64 -11.70
CA PHE A 173 -18.08 11.13 -11.61
C PHE A 173 -18.78 11.59 -10.33
N SER A 174 -18.06 11.61 -9.21
CA SER A 174 -18.58 12.13 -7.94
C SER A 174 -18.91 13.64 -8.01
N ARG A 175 -18.18 14.41 -8.82
CA ARG A 175 -18.37 15.87 -8.95
C ARG A 175 -19.48 16.25 -9.94
N SER A 176 -19.70 15.45 -10.99
CA SER A 176 -20.69 15.73 -12.04
C SER A 176 -22.15 15.45 -11.62
N GLY A 177 -22.40 14.94 -10.42
CA GLY A 177 -23.74 14.64 -9.89
C GLY A 177 -24.60 15.88 -9.60
N LYS A 178 -25.09 16.55 -10.65
CA LYS A 178 -26.23 17.47 -10.60
C LYS A 178 -27.46 16.68 -10.14
N GLY A 179 -27.99 16.97 -8.94
CA GLY A 179 -29.28 16.41 -8.46
C GLY A 179 -29.24 15.45 -7.27
N ARG A 180 -28.27 15.57 -6.34
CA ARG A 180 -28.25 14.76 -5.10
C ARG A 180 -29.24 15.27 -4.04
N THR A 181 -30.45 14.73 -4.08
CA THR A 181 -31.56 15.08 -3.16
C THR A 181 -31.56 14.27 -1.86
N THR A 182 -30.92 13.09 -1.81
CA THR A 182 -30.96 12.19 -0.63
C THR A 182 -29.73 12.32 0.28
N LEU A 183 -29.91 12.16 1.59
CA LEU A 183 -28.84 12.26 2.60
C LEU A 183 -27.72 11.22 2.36
N SER A 184 -28.08 9.98 1.99
CA SER A 184 -27.13 8.90 1.68
C SER A 184 -26.25 9.24 0.45
N SER A 185 -26.82 9.86 -0.59
CA SER A 185 -26.03 10.27 -1.77
C SER A 185 -25.01 11.38 -1.47
N ARG A 186 -25.35 12.33 -0.59
CA ARG A 186 -24.43 13.39 -0.13
C ARG A 186 -23.33 12.82 0.75
N PHE A 187 -23.69 11.89 1.62
CA PHE A 187 -22.75 11.17 2.47
C PHE A 187 -21.72 10.38 1.66
N GLN A 188 -22.18 9.54 0.72
CA GLN A 188 -21.31 8.79 -0.19
C GLN A 188 -20.43 9.70 -1.04
N SER A 189 -20.94 10.86 -1.47
CA SER A 189 -20.14 11.85 -2.21
C SER A 189 -18.99 12.43 -1.39
N ASN A 190 -19.26 12.85 -0.15
CA ASN A 190 -18.25 13.41 0.74
C ASN A 190 -17.21 12.36 1.13
N GLU A 191 -17.67 11.14 1.39
CA GLU A 191 -16.82 9.98 1.63
C GLU A 191 -15.90 9.72 0.43
N ASN A 192 -16.45 9.66 -0.78
CA ASN A 192 -15.70 9.43 -2.00
C ASN A 192 -14.73 10.58 -2.30
N ALA A 193 -15.09 11.84 -2.05
CA ALA A 193 -14.17 12.95 -2.26
C ALA A 193 -12.95 12.89 -1.32
N ALA A 194 -13.17 12.60 -0.04
CA ALA A 194 -12.10 12.45 0.95
C ALA A 194 -11.20 11.25 0.64
N VAL A 195 -11.81 10.11 0.31
CA VAL A 195 -11.12 8.87 -0.06
C VAL A 195 -10.33 9.05 -1.35
N SER A 196 -10.94 9.63 -2.40
CA SER A 196 -10.28 9.85 -3.68
C SER A 196 -9.07 10.77 -3.58
N ASN A 197 -9.14 11.85 -2.78
CA ASN A 197 -7.99 12.72 -2.56
C ASN A 197 -6.83 11.99 -1.87
N LEU A 198 -7.12 11.16 -0.87
CA LEU A 198 -6.11 10.37 -0.16
C LEU A 198 -5.52 9.28 -1.07
N LEU A 199 -6.36 8.57 -1.81
CA LEU A 199 -5.94 7.55 -2.77
C LEU A 199 -5.14 8.15 -3.92
N PHE A 200 -5.52 9.31 -4.43
CA PHE A 200 -4.79 10.02 -5.48
C PHE A 200 -3.39 10.38 -5.01
N LEU A 201 -3.27 10.98 -3.82
CA LEU A 201 -1.97 11.31 -3.25
C LEU A 201 -1.12 10.06 -3.04
N SER A 202 -1.69 9.01 -2.44
CA SER A 202 -0.93 7.80 -2.16
C SER A 202 -0.55 7.02 -3.41
N SER A 203 -1.44 6.91 -4.40
CA SER A 203 -1.16 6.23 -5.66
C SER A 203 -0.10 6.99 -6.47
N SER A 204 -0.14 8.33 -6.45
CA SER A 204 0.88 9.16 -7.11
C SER A 204 2.25 9.02 -6.47
N LEU A 205 2.32 8.95 -5.13
CA LEU A 205 3.57 8.70 -4.41
C LEU A 205 4.11 7.31 -4.70
N GLN A 206 3.25 6.28 -4.70
CA GLN A 206 3.65 4.90 -5.00
C GLN A 206 4.09 4.74 -6.45
N PHE A 207 3.36 5.31 -7.41
CA PHE A 207 3.72 5.31 -8.82
C PHE A 207 5.08 5.98 -9.02
N SER A 208 5.28 7.19 -8.47
CA SER A 208 6.57 7.88 -8.54
C SER A 208 7.70 7.03 -7.94
N THR A 209 7.46 6.41 -6.79
CA THR A 209 8.48 5.60 -6.10
C THR A 209 8.85 4.35 -6.90
N LEU A 210 7.86 3.62 -7.42
CA LEU A 210 8.08 2.42 -8.22
C LEU A 210 8.73 2.75 -9.58
N PHE A 211 8.27 3.83 -10.22
CA PHE A 211 8.83 4.30 -11.47
C PHE A 211 10.32 4.67 -11.31
N LEU A 212 10.66 5.40 -10.23
CA LEU A 212 12.05 5.72 -9.92
C LEU A 212 12.87 4.45 -9.61
N SER A 213 12.35 3.50 -8.83
CA SER A 213 13.04 2.22 -8.58
C SER A 213 13.34 1.46 -9.86
N GLN A 214 12.38 1.40 -10.81
CA GLN A 214 12.60 0.77 -12.12
C GLN A 214 13.61 1.54 -12.99
N MET A 215 13.56 2.87 -12.99
CA MET A 215 14.50 3.70 -13.78
C MET A 215 15.95 3.57 -13.29
N PHE A 216 16.15 3.42 -11.98
CA PHE A 216 17.48 3.34 -11.38
C PHE A 216 17.98 1.92 -11.10
N ASN A 217 17.24 0.88 -11.49
CA ASN A 217 17.52 -0.53 -11.12
C ASN A 217 17.83 -0.70 -9.62
N LEU A 218 17.11 0.05 -8.77
CA LEU A 218 17.20 0.04 -7.31
C LEU A 218 16.24 -0.98 -6.70
#